data_AF-A0A917R2M2-F1
#
_entry.id   AF-A0A917R2M2-F1
#
_cell.length_a   1.000
_cell.length_b   1.000
_cell.length_c   1.000
_cell.angle_alpha   90.00
_cell.angle_beta   90.00
_cell.angle_gamma   90.00
#
_symmetry.space_group_name_H-M   'P 1'
#
loop_
_entity.id
_entity.type
_entity.pdbx_description
1 polymer ?
#
loop_
_entity_poly.entity_id
_entity_poly.type
_entity_poly.pdbx_seq_one_letter_code
_entity_poly.pdbx_strand_id
1 'polypeptide(L)'
;MSKLTDDERRDLQDILASPELNDPRVHADREVGQQLADFFRKDMPDVDEVVIGRIFLRTAVTITQLGDAGMPLEQIANILTLSALDLTALELARETGL
;
A
#
# COMPACT_ATOMS: atom_id res chain seq x y z
N MET A 1 -17.80 -6.48 -10.06
CA MET A 1 -18.15 -5.09 -9.73
C MET A 1 -16.96 -4.49 -9.00
N SER A 2 -16.52 -3.27 -9.37
CA SER A 2 -15.38 -2.60 -8.71
C SER A 2 -15.68 -2.39 -7.23
N LYS A 3 -14.71 -2.66 -6.35
CA LYS A 3 -14.81 -2.46 -4.90
C LYS A 3 -14.64 -0.99 -4.46
N LEU A 4 -14.53 -0.05 -5.41
CA LEU A 4 -14.49 1.38 -5.13
C LEU A 4 -15.88 1.91 -4.78
N THR A 5 -15.99 2.61 -3.65
CA THR A 5 -17.17 3.41 -3.35
C THR A 5 -17.24 4.63 -4.27
N ASP A 6 -18.41 5.27 -4.35
CA ASP A 6 -18.57 6.47 -5.18
C ASP A 6 -17.70 7.64 -4.66
N ASP A 7 -17.50 7.72 -3.35
CA ASP A 7 -16.61 8.71 -2.73
C ASP A 7 -15.15 8.42 -3.06
N GLU A 8 -14.69 7.18 -2.93
CA GLU A 8 -13.31 6.81 -3.30
C GLU A 8 -13.05 7.02 -4.79
N ARG A 9 -14.06 6.79 -5.64
CA ARG A 9 -13.93 7.05 -7.08
C ARG A 9 -13.72 8.54 -7.35
N ARG A 10 -14.44 9.40 -6.64
CA ARG A 10 -14.31 10.85 -6.75
C ARG A 10 -12.94 11.32 -6.25
N ASP A 11 -12.54 10.86 -5.07
CA ASP A 11 -11.25 11.21 -4.47
C ASP A 11 -10.09 10.77 -5.37
N LEU A 12 -10.17 9.57 -5.96
CA LEU A 12 -9.17 9.10 -6.92
C LEU A 12 -9.16 9.91 -8.21
N GLN A 13 -10.32 10.34 -8.71
CA GLN A 13 -10.38 11.23 -9.88
C GLN A 13 -9.70 12.56 -9.60
N ASP A 14 -9.92 13.14 -8.42
CA ASP A 14 -9.29 14.39 -8.01
C ASP A 14 -7.77 14.24 -7.85
N ILE A 15 -7.33 13.13 -7.23
CA ILE A 15 -5.90 12.80 -7.10
C ILE A 15 -5.26 12.62 -8.48
N LEU A 16 -5.89 11.86 -9.38
CA LEU A 16 -5.39 11.62 -10.74
C LEU A 16 -5.34 12.91 -11.58
N ALA A 17 -6.21 13.88 -11.29
CA ALA A 17 -6.20 15.19 -11.93
C ALA A 17 -5.18 16.16 -11.29
N SER A 18 -4.56 15.81 -10.16
CA SER A 18 -3.64 16.70 -9.44
C SER A 18 -2.38 17.03 -10.27
N PRO A 19 -1.94 18.29 -10.30
CA PRO A 19 -0.70 18.70 -10.98
C PRO A 19 0.54 17.97 -10.47
N GLU A 20 0.55 17.59 -9.19
CA GLU A 20 1.64 16.88 -8.52
C GLU A 20 1.91 15.52 -9.16
N LEU A 21 0.88 14.81 -9.62
CA LEU A 21 1.04 13.55 -10.35
C LEU A 21 1.56 13.70 -11.79
N ASN A 22 1.67 14.92 -12.28
CA ASN A 22 2.27 15.26 -13.57
C ASN A 22 3.70 15.82 -13.43
N ASP A 23 4.28 15.85 -12.22
CA ASP A 23 5.70 16.20 -12.04
C ASP A 23 6.59 15.12 -12.70
N PRO A 24 7.61 15.50 -13.51
CA PRO A 24 8.54 14.56 -14.14
C PRO A 24 9.21 13.56 -13.18
N ARG A 25 9.41 13.93 -11.91
CA ARG A 25 9.95 13.03 -10.88
C ARG A 25 8.95 11.93 -10.54
N VAL A 26 7.67 12.28 -10.39
CA VAL A 26 6.59 11.32 -10.16
C VAL A 26 6.39 10.40 -11.38
N HIS A 27 6.68 10.88 -12.59
CA HIS A 27 6.68 10.04 -13.79
C HIS A 27 7.78 8.96 -13.77
N ALA A 28 8.98 9.27 -13.28
CA ALA A 28 10.04 8.27 -13.11
C ALA A 28 9.66 7.22 -12.04
N ASP A 29 9.04 7.67 -10.94
CA ASP A 29 8.57 6.79 -9.88
C ASP A 29 7.38 5.91 -10.32
N ARG A 30 6.62 6.34 -11.34
CA ARG A 30 5.46 5.61 -11.87
C ARG A 30 5.84 4.26 -12.47
N GLU A 31 6.98 4.16 -13.15
CA GLU A 31 7.43 2.89 -13.73
C GLU A 31 7.73 1.86 -12.62
N VAL A 32 8.51 2.28 -11.61
CA VAL A 32 8.84 1.44 -10.46
C VAL A 32 7.58 1.09 -9.66
N GLY A 33 6.68 2.05 -9.45
CA GLY A 33 5.40 1.84 -8.78
C GLY A 33 4.50 0.85 -9.54
N GLN A 34 4.52 0.86 -10.87
CA GLN A 34 3.77 -0.10 -11.68
C GLN A 34 4.36 -1.51 -11.59
N GLN A 35 5.69 -1.64 -11.63
CA GLN A 35 6.37 -2.92 -11.40
C GLN A 35 6.03 -3.50 -10.01
N LEU A 36 5.99 -2.65 -8.99
CA LEU A 36 5.58 -3.05 -7.64
C LEU A 36 4.10 -3.51 -7.62
N ALA A 37 3.19 -2.76 -8.24
CA ALA A 37 1.79 -3.16 -8.33
C ALA A 37 1.61 -4.50 -9.04
N ASP A 38 2.34 -4.72 -10.14
CA ASP A 38 2.29 -5.97 -10.91
C ASP A 38 2.87 -7.16 -10.13
N PHE A 39 3.90 -6.93 -9.32
CA PHE A 39 4.45 -7.95 -8.41
C PHE A 39 3.36 -8.43 -7.43
N PHE A 40 2.66 -7.52 -6.77
CA PHE A 40 1.61 -7.89 -5.81
C PHE A 40 0.38 -8.52 -6.48
N ARG A 41 -0.03 -8.06 -7.66
CA ARG A 41 -1.10 -8.71 -8.44
C ARG A 41 -0.77 -10.17 -8.78
N LYS A 42 0.50 -10.44 -9.10
CA LYS A 42 0.97 -11.79 -9.43
C LYS A 42 1.08 -12.69 -8.19
N ASP A 43 1.58 -12.15 -7.08
CA ASP A 43 1.82 -12.91 -5.85
C ASP A 43 0.53 -13.17 -5.05
N MET A 44 -0.45 -12.25 -5.16
CA MET A 44 -1.73 -12.30 -4.44
C MET A 44 -2.92 -12.30 -5.40
N PRO A 45 -3.09 -13.32 -6.26
CA PRO A 45 -4.12 -13.35 -7.30
C PRO A 45 -5.56 -13.33 -6.74
N ASP A 46 -5.74 -13.78 -5.50
CA ASP A 46 -7.04 -13.82 -4.82
C ASP A 46 -7.41 -12.50 -4.12
N VAL A 47 -6.48 -11.55 -4.06
CA VAL A 47 -6.69 -10.24 -3.42
C VAL A 47 -7.09 -9.21 -4.48
N ASP A 48 -8.22 -8.55 -4.25
CA ASP A 48 -8.74 -7.52 -5.14
C ASP A 48 -7.79 -6.31 -5.25
N GLU A 49 -7.58 -5.82 -6.47
CA GLU A 49 -6.63 -4.73 -6.75
C GLU A 49 -6.94 -3.42 -6.01
N VAL A 50 -8.21 -3.15 -5.72
CA VAL A 50 -8.61 -1.97 -4.95
C VAL A 50 -8.16 -2.12 -3.49
N VAL A 51 -8.20 -3.34 -2.95
CA VAL A 51 -7.71 -3.63 -1.60
C VAL A 51 -6.19 -3.45 -1.55
N ILE A 52 -5.46 -3.98 -2.54
CA ILE A 52 -4.01 -3.77 -2.66
C ILE A 52 -3.68 -2.27 -2.71
N GLY A 53 -4.39 -1.51 -3.57
CA GLY A 53 -4.22 -0.06 -3.69
C GLY A 53 -4.48 0.70 -2.39
N ARG A 54 -5.53 0.35 -1.64
CA ARG A 54 -5.81 0.94 -0.31
C ARG A 54 -4.68 0.66 0.68
N ILE A 55 -4.16 -0.56 0.70
CA ILE A 55 -3.02 -0.92 1.57
C ILE A 55 -1.81 -0.07 1.21
N PHE A 56 -1.45 0.04 -0.08
CA PHE A 56 -0.32 0.88 -0.50
C PHE A 56 -0.50 2.34 -0.11
N LEU A 57 -1.68 2.93 -0.33
CA LEU A 57 -1.94 4.32 0.05
C LEU A 57 -1.80 4.53 1.57
N ARG A 58 -2.37 3.64 2.38
CA ARG A 58 -2.28 3.74 3.85
C ARG A 58 -0.85 3.52 4.35
N THR A 59 -0.13 2.55 3.77
CA THR A 59 1.28 2.31 4.08
C THR A 59 2.15 3.50 3.71
N ALA A 60 1.95 4.09 2.52
CA ALA A 60 2.70 5.28 2.09
C ALA A 60 2.49 6.46 3.06
N VAL A 61 1.24 6.74 3.44
CA VAL A 61 0.92 7.78 4.44
C VAL A 61 1.61 7.49 5.78
N THR A 62 1.58 6.22 6.22
CA THR A 62 2.21 5.81 7.49
C THR A 62 3.72 5.97 7.44
N ILE A 63 4.37 5.57 6.34
CA ILE A 63 5.82 5.71 6.16
C ILE A 63 6.20 7.20 6.20
N THR A 64 5.47 8.07 5.50
CA THR A 64 5.72 9.51 5.53
C THR A 64 5.57 10.08 6.94
N GLN A 65 4.50 9.72 7.67
CA GLN A 65 4.28 10.18 9.05
C GLN A 65 5.39 9.74 10.02
N LEU A 66 5.85 8.49 9.90
CA LEU A 66 6.95 7.98 10.72
C LEU A 66 8.29 8.64 10.36
N GLY A 67 8.52 8.88 9.06
CA GLY A 67 9.68 9.62 8.57
C GLY A 67 9.70 11.07 9.06
N ASP A 68 8.56 11.76 9.02
CA ASP A 68 8.40 13.12 9.55
C ASP A 68 8.62 13.18 11.07
N ALA A 69 8.31 12.10 11.78
CA ALA A 69 8.62 11.93 13.20
C ALA A 69 10.11 11.62 13.49
N GLY A 70 10.95 11.58 12.46
CA GLY A 70 12.39 11.35 12.57
C GLY A 70 12.80 9.88 12.65
N MET A 71 11.90 8.94 12.33
CA MET A 71 12.21 7.52 12.36
C MET A 71 13.06 7.10 11.14
N PRO A 72 14.18 6.38 11.32
CA PRO A 72 14.97 5.85 10.20
C PRO A 72 14.17 4.85 9.34
N LEU A 73 14.40 4.85 8.03
CA LEU A 73 13.72 3.94 7.08
C LEU A 73 13.88 2.46 7.45
N GLU A 74 15.05 2.05 7.94
CA GLU A 74 15.29 0.68 8.39
C GLU A 74 14.40 0.29 9.58
N GLN A 75 14.15 1.22 10.50
CA GLN A 75 13.26 0.99 11.63
C GLN A 75 11.80 0.90 11.18
N ILE A 76 11.39 1.75 10.24
CA ILE A 76 10.05 1.70 9.63
C ILE A 76 9.84 0.35 8.93
N ALA A 77 10.84 -0.12 8.17
CA ALA A 77 10.79 -1.43 7.51
C ALA A 77 10.62 -2.57 8.53
N ASN A 78 11.39 -2.56 9.62
CA ASN A 78 11.26 -3.56 10.69
C ASN A 78 9.84 -3.55 11.31
N ILE A 79 9.25 -2.38 11.55
CA ILE A 79 7.89 -2.27 12.08
C ILE A 79 6.88 -2.88 11.12
N LEU A 80 6.99 -2.58 9.83
CA LEU A 80 6.10 -3.14 8.81
C LEU A 80 6.25 -4.67 8.71
N THR A 81 7.48 -5.18 8.76
CA THR A 81 7.75 -6.63 8.78
C THR A 81 7.14 -7.31 10.01
N LEU A 82 7.37 -6.78 11.21
CA LEU A 82 6.81 -7.35 12.44
C LEU A 82 5.28 -7.31 12.42
N SER A 83 4.68 -6.21 11.95
CA SER A 83 3.23 -6.09 11.83
C SER A 83 2.64 -7.13 10.86
N ALA A 84 3.32 -7.40 9.74
CA ALA A 84 2.90 -8.43 8.79
C ALA A 84 3.01 -9.84 9.39
N LEU A 85 4.08 -10.12 10.13
CA LEU A 85 4.25 -11.38 10.86
C LEU A 85 3.16 -11.57 11.91
N ASP A 86 2.85 -10.55 12.71
CA ASP A 86 1.80 -10.64 13.74
C ASP A 86 0.41 -10.89 13.13
N LEU A 87 0.08 -10.22 12.03
CA LEU A 87 -1.18 -10.43 11.32
C LEU A 87 -1.32 -11.83 10.73
N THR A 88 -0.22 -12.41 10.25
CA THR A 88 -0.22 -13.76 9.65
C THR A 88 -0.13 -14.86 10.71
N ALA A 89 0.58 -14.60 11.81
CA ALA A 89 0.67 -15.51 12.95
C ALA A 89 -0.70 -15.79 13.59
N LEU A 90 -1.61 -14.81 13.58
CA LEU A 90 -3.00 -15.01 14.05
C LEU A 90 -3.72 -16.11 13.27
N GLU A 91 -3.49 -16.22 11.97
CA GLU A 91 -4.10 -17.26 11.15
C GLU A 91 -3.48 -18.62 11.48
N LEU A 92 -2.16 -18.68 11.63
CA LEU A 92 -1.47 -19.90 12.06
C LEU A 92 -1.93 -20.37 13.45
N ALA A 93 -2.16 -19.47 14.40
CA ALA A 93 -2.68 -19.81 15.72
C ALA A 93 -4.11 -20.39 15.64
N ARG A 94 -4.97 -19.80 14.80
CA ARG A 94 -6.34 -20.31 14.56
C ARG A 94 -6.34 -21.70 13.93
N GLU A 95 -5.42 -21.97 13.01
CA GLU A 95 -5.27 -23.29 12.36
C GLU A 95 -4.68 -24.34 13.30
N THR A 96 -3.83 -23.93 14.26
CA THR A 96 -3.12 -24.84 15.17
C THR A 96 -3.78 -25.02 16.54
N GLY A 97 -4.81 -24.23 16.86
CA GLY A 97 -5.55 -24.33 18.13
C GLY A 97 -4.79 -23.81 19.36
N LEU A 98 -3.83 -22.91 19.15
CA LEU A 98 -3.12 -22.19 20.22
C LEU A 98 -3.84 -20.91 20.63
#